data_AF-A0A973TU37-F1
#
_entry.id   AF-A0A973TU37-F1
#
_cell.length_a   1.000
_cell.length_b   1.000
_cell.length_c   1.000
_cell.angle_alpha   90.00
_cell.angle_beta   90.00
_cell.angle_gamma   90.00
#
_symmetry.space_group_name_H-M   'P 1'
#
loop_
_entity.id
_entity.type
_entity.pdbx_description
1 polymer ?
#
loop_
_entity_poly.entity_id
_entity_poly.type
_entity_poly.pdbx_seq_one_letter_code
_entity_poly.pdbx_strand_id
1 'polypeptide(L)'
;MQQPIRAVIRPTRWRRLRTTALLLVAGLVATMLSVAFQGPAEAAGATLGAAAAEKGRYFGTAVAAGRLGDSTYAGLLQREFDMVTAENEMKIDATEPNQNQFTYGNADRIVNLARSQGKRVRGHTLAWHSQQPGWMQNMSGSALRSAMINHITQVATYYRGKIYAWDVVNEAFQDGS
;
A
#
# COMPACT_ATOMS: atom_id res chain seq x y z
N MET A 1 -66.76 54.29 57.57
CA MET A 1 -66.82 53.23 56.53
C MET A 1 -66.70 53.93 55.18
N GLN A 2 -65.74 53.73 54.29
CA GLN A 2 -64.80 52.64 53.98
C GLN A 2 -63.48 53.24 53.44
N GLN A 3 -62.36 52.55 53.61
CA GLN A 3 -61.05 52.86 53.00
C GLN A 3 -60.82 51.95 51.78
N PRO A 4 -60.15 52.39 50.70
CA PRO A 4 -59.93 51.55 49.52
C PRO A 4 -58.72 50.62 49.71
N ILE A 5 -58.87 49.38 49.27
CA ILE A 5 -57.82 48.35 49.29
C ILE A 5 -56.86 48.58 48.11
N ARG A 6 -55.57 48.83 48.38
CA ARG A 6 -54.51 48.79 47.35
C ARG A 6 -54.08 47.34 47.10
N ALA A 7 -54.22 46.89 45.87
CA ALA A 7 -53.69 45.59 45.44
C ALA A 7 -52.16 45.66 45.25
N VAL A 8 -51.43 44.84 46.01
CA VAL A 8 -49.99 44.62 45.83
C VAL A 8 -49.79 43.57 44.73
N ILE A 9 -49.40 44.02 43.53
CA ILE A 9 -49.01 43.11 42.44
C ILE A 9 -47.59 42.60 42.74
N ARG A 10 -47.47 41.36 43.22
CA ARG A 10 -46.17 40.68 43.31
C ARG A 10 -45.79 40.13 41.94
N PRO A 11 -44.59 40.43 41.40
CA PRO A 11 -44.16 39.84 40.13
C PRO A 11 -44.05 38.32 40.28
N THR A 12 -44.69 37.60 39.36
CA THR A 12 -44.76 36.14 39.36
C THR A 12 -43.37 35.53 39.13
N ARG A 13 -42.96 34.62 40.03
CA ARG A 13 -41.71 33.82 39.98
C ARG A 13 -41.48 33.09 38.64
N TRP A 14 -42.53 32.98 37.82
CA TRP A 14 -42.56 32.24 36.57
C TRP A 14 -41.73 32.88 35.44
N ARG A 15 -41.46 34.19 35.50
CA ARG A 15 -40.61 34.85 34.50
C ARG A 15 -39.11 34.51 34.63
N ARG A 16 -38.62 34.19 35.84
CA ARG A 16 -37.19 33.88 36.06
C ARG A 16 -36.80 32.44 35.69
N LEU A 17 -37.77 31.52 35.68
CA LEU A 17 -37.56 30.11 35.31
C LEU A 17 -37.47 29.90 33.79
N ARG A 18 -38.10 30.78 32.99
CA ARG A 18 -38.06 30.69 31.53
C ARG A 18 -36.72 31.09 30.94
N THR A 19 -36.05 32.08 31.50
CA THR A 19 -34.73 32.55 31.02
C THR A 19 -33.59 31.58 31.37
N THR A 20 -33.67 30.86 32.48
CA THR A 20 -32.67 29.84 32.86
C THR A 20 -32.81 28.55 32.04
N ALA A 21 -34.03 28.14 31.70
CA ALA A 21 -34.25 26.97 30.84
C ALA A 21 -33.79 27.21 29.39
N LEU A 22 -33.99 28.42 28.85
CA LEU A 22 -33.53 28.79 27.50
C LEU A 22 -31.99 28.82 27.37
N LEU A 23 -31.28 29.25 28.42
CA LEU A 23 -29.81 29.26 28.43
C LEU A 23 -29.21 27.86 28.55
N LEU A 24 -29.86 26.95 29.29
CA LEU A 24 -29.45 25.55 29.40
C LEU A 24 -29.67 24.77 28.09
N VAL A 25 -30.79 25.01 27.40
CA VAL A 25 -31.05 24.39 26.08
C VAL A 25 -30.10 24.92 25.02
N ALA A 26 -29.79 26.23 25.01
CA ALA A 26 -28.80 26.79 24.08
C ALA A 26 -27.38 26.24 24.32
N GLY A 27 -26.98 26.05 25.58
CA GLY A 27 -25.69 25.44 25.93
C GLY A 27 -25.59 23.95 25.55
N LEU A 28 -26.68 23.19 25.67
CA LEU A 28 -26.77 21.78 25.24
C LEU A 28 -26.75 21.63 23.71
N VAL A 29 -27.39 22.55 22.97
CA VAL A 29 -27.33 22.55 21.49
C VAL A 29 -25.93 22.94 21.01
N ALA A 30 -25.27 23.92 21.63
CA ALA A 30 -23.90 24.31 21.27
C ALA A 30 -22.86 23.22 21.53
N THR A 31 -23.05 22.39 22.57
CA THR A 31 -22.18 21.23 22.85
C THR A 31 -22.49 20.03 21.96
N MET A 32 -23.74 19.78 21.56
CA MET A 32 -24.05 18.73 20.58
C MET A 32 -23.55 19.06 19.17
N LEU A 33 -23.54 20.34 18.77
CA LEU A 33 -22.97 20.74 17.49
C LEU A 33 -21.44 20.62 17.43
N SER A 34 -20.73 20.67 18.56
CA SER A 34 -19.27 20.50 18.58
C SER A 34 -18.83 19.03 18.53
N VAL A 35 -19.72 18.08 18.87
CA VAL A 35 -19.46 16.63 18.68
C VAL A 35 -19.72 16.20 17.24
N ALA A 36 -20.63 16.88 16.53
CA ALA A 36 -20.95 16.58 15.12
C ALA A 36 -19.89 17.07 14.11
N PHE A 37 -18.95 17.92 14.54
CA PHE A 37 -17.84 18.43 13.73
C PHE A 37 -16.48 17.81 14.11
N GLN A 38 -16.46 16.62 14.71
CA GLN A 38 -15.29 15.77 14.54
C GLN A 38 -15.31 15.25 13.10
N GLY A 39 -14.74 16.04 12.19
CA GLY A 39 -14.28 15.49 10.91
C GLY A 39 -13.44 14.24 11.18
N PRO A 40 -13.37 13.27 10.25
CA PRO A 40 -12.52 12.11 10.43
C PRO A 40 -11.14 12.59 10.88
N ALA A 41 -10.64 12.03 11.98
CA ALA A 41 -9.32 12.35 12.50
C ALA A 41 -8.35 12.41 11.33
N GLU A 42 -7.71 13.56 11.15
CA GLU A 42 -6.82 13.81 10.03
C GLU A 42 -5.62 12.87 10.18
N ALA A 43 -5.76 11.76 9.46
CA ALA A 43 -4.81 10.81 8.90
C ALA A 43 -3.52 10.53 9.71
N ALA A 44 -3.25 9.23 9.93
CA ALA A 44 -1.87 8.78 9.81
C ALA A 44 -1.32 9.43 8.52
N GLY A 45 -0.31 10.30 8.63
CA GLY A 45 0.13 11.15 7.52
C GLY A 45 0.19 10.37 6.21
N ALA A 46 -0.22 10.98 5.10
CA ALA A 46 -0.41 10.30 3.81
C ALA A 46 0.73 9.30 3.54
N THR A 47 0.39 8.01 3.40
CA THR A 47 1.38 6.97 3.11
C THR A 47 1.96 7.20 1.71
N LEU A 48 3.16 6.68 1.45
CA LEU A 48 3.84 6.95 0.16
C LEU A 48 2.99 6.51 -1.04
N GLY A 49 2.38 5.33 -0.96
CA GLY A 49 1.48 4.79 -1.98
C GLY A 49 0.21 5.62 -2.15
N ALA A 50 -0.42 6.05 -1.05
CA ALA A 50 -1.63 6.89 -1.12
C ALA A 50 -1.33 8.25 -1.76
N ALA A 51 -0.24 8.90 -1.36
CA ALA A 51 0.20 10.17 -1.94
C ALA A 51 0.52 10.04 -3.44
N ALA A 52 1.14 8.94 -3.87
CA ALA A 52 1.38 8.68 -5.29
C ALA A 52 0.07 8.43 -6.08
N ALA A 53 -0.88 7.70 -5.48
CA ALA A 53 -2.16 7.38 -6.10
C ALA A 53 -3.02 8.61 -6.39
N GLU A 54 -2.96 9.66 -5.56
CA GLU A 54 -3.61 10.96 -5.83
C GLU A 54 -3.17 11.59 -7.16
N LYS A 55 -2.00 11.20 -7.68
CA LYS A 55 -1.44 11.65 -8.95
C LYS A 55 -1.46 10.55 -10.03
N GLY A 56 -2.24 9.49 -9.83
CA GLY A 56 -2.34 8.35 -10.75
C GLY A 56 -1.05 7.54 -10.86
N ARG A 57 -0.17 7.58 -9.85
CA ARG A 57 1.14 6.89 -9.83
C ARG A 57 1.13 5.73 -8.83
N TYR A 58 2.26 5.06 -8.72
CA TYR A 58 2.56 4.08 -7.67
C TYR A 58 3.80 4.50 -6.89
N PHE A 59 3.94 4.01 -5.67
CA PHE A 59 5.16 4.07 -4.91
C PHE A 59 5.55 2.67 -4.46
N GLY A 60 6.70 2.19 -4.94
CA GLY A 60 7.11 0.80 -4.76
C GLY A 60 8.43 0.63 -4.03
N THR A 61 8.70 -0.61 -3.67
CA THR A 61 9.98 -1.02 -3.04
C THR A 61 10.43 -2.40 -3.52
N ALA A 62 11.72 -2.69 -3.34
CA ALA A 62 12.27 -4.03 -3.50
C ALA A 62 11.98 -4.88 -2.25
N VAL A 63 11.65 -6.16 -2.47
CA VAL A 63 11.26 -7.09 -1.41
C VAL A 63 12.11 -8.34 -1.46
N ALA A 64 12.70 -8.69 -0.31
CA ALA A 64 13.39 -9.96 -0.09
C ALA A 64 12.49 -10.92 0.67
N ALA A 65 12.32 -12.14 0.16
CA ALA A 65 11.45 -13.16 0.77
C ALA A 65 11.89 -13.53 2.20
N GLY A 66 13.21 -13.51 2.46
CA GLY A 66 13.80 -13.78 3.77
C GLY A 66 13.49 -12.72 4.84
N ARG A 67 13.02 -11.53 4.45
CA ARG A 67 12.63 -10.44 5.37
C ARG A 67 11.15 -10.46 5.73
N LEU A 68 10.32 -11.25 5.04
CA LEU A 68 8.87 -11.25 5.26
C LEU A 68 8.43 -11.78 6.63
N GLY A 69 9.32 -12.44 7.38
CA GLY A 69 9.07 -12.85 8.77
C GLY A 69 9.31 -11.76 9.81
N ASP A 70 9.96 -10.65 9.43
CA ASP A 70 10.17 -9.49 10.29
C ASP A 70 8.90 -8.63 10.30
N SER A 71 8.28 -8.48 11.47
CA SER A 71 7.00 -7.77 11.61
C SER A 71 7.12 -6.27 11.36
N THR A 72 8.27 -5.66 11.67
CA THR A 72 8.53 -4.25 11.37
C THR A 72 8.65 -4.06 9.86
N TYR A 73 9.42 -4.92 9.19
CA TYR A 73 9.56 -4.89 7.74
C TYR A 73 8.22 -5.12 7.02
N ALA A 74 7.50 -6.18 7.40
CA ALA A 74 6.21 -6.52 6.79
C ALA A 74 5.14 -5.44 7.05
N GLY A 75 5.14 -4.84 8.25
CA GLY A 75 4.23 -3.74 8.59
C GLY A 75 4.47 -2.49 7.75
N LEU A 76 5.74 -2.11 7.55
CA LEU A 76 6.09 -0.98 6.67
C LEU A 76 5.78 -1.29 5.20
N LEU A 77 6.10 -2.50 4.74
CA LEU A 77 5.77 -2.96 3.39
C LEU A 77 4.26 -2.85 3.11
N GLN A 78 3.45 -3.31 4.06
CA GLN A 78 1.99 -3.26 3.95
C GLN A 78 1.47 -1.82 3.93
N ARG A 79 1.98 -0.97 4.84
CA ARG A 79 1.48 0.40 5.04
C ARG A 79 1.87 1.37 3.92
N GLU A 80 3.13 1.35 3.50
CA GLU A 80 3.69 2.45 2.70
C GLU A 80 3.61 2.25 1.19
N PHE A 81 3.64 1.01 0.69
CA PHE A 81 3.86 0.76 -0.74
C PHE A 81 2.64 0.14 -1.42
N ASP A 82 2.42 0.42 -2.69
CA ASP A 82 1.34 -0.17 -3.50
C ASP A 82 1.87 -0.92 -4.75
N MET A 83 3.19 -1.05 -4.84
CA MET A 83 3.94 -1.80 -5.84
C MET A 83 5.12 -2.52 -5.18
N VAL A 84 5.41 -3.74 -5.59
CA VAL A 84 6.62 -4.46 -5.15
C VAL A 84 7.44 -4.98 -6.33
N THR A 85 8.73 -5.11 -6.13
CA THR A 85 9.64 -5.83 -7.03
C THR A 85 10.37 -6.87 -6.19
N ALA A 86 10.44 -8.13 -6.64
CA ALA A 86 11.29 -9.11 -5.95
C ALA A 86 12.76 -8.69 -6.10
N GLU A 87 13.50 -8.60 -5.00
CA GLU A 87 14.88 -8.10 -5.01
C GLU A 87 15.82 -9.05 -5.77
N ASN A 88 15.63 -10.36 -5.56
CA ASN A 88 16.44 -11.40 -6.22
C ASN A 88 15.62 -12.60 -6.69
N GLU A 89 14.46 -12.83 -6.10
CA GLU A 89 13.74 -14.10 -6.18
C GLU A 89 13.15 -14.38 -7.57
N MET A 90 13.06 -13.36 -8.43
CA MET A 90 12.62 -13.46 -9.82
C MET A 90 13.76 -13.38 -10.84
N LYS A 91 15.01 -13.32 -10.39
CA LYS A 91 16.19 -13.37 -11.27
C LYS A 91 16.39 -14.78 -11.84
N ILE A 92 17.26 -14.88 -12.84
CA ILE A 92 17.44 -16.08 -13.65
C ILE A 92 17.94 -17.25 -12.78
N ASP A 93 18.96 -17.02 -11.95
CA ASP A 93 19.51 -18.00 -11.02
C ASP A 93 18.49 -18.49 -9.98
N ALA A 94 17.65 -17.59 -9.48
CA ALA A 94 16.63 -17.91 -8.51
C ALA A 94 15.46 -18.71 -9.11
N THR A 95 15.08 -18.43 -10.36
CA THR A 95 13.91 -19.04 -11.00
C THR A 95 14.22 -20.28 -11.84
N GLU A 96 15.44 -20.43 -12.34
CA GLU A 96 15.90 -21.59 -13.11
C GLU A 96 17.33 -22.02 -12.68
N PRO A 97 17.50 -22.52 -11.44
CA PRO A 97 18.82 -22.85 -10.89
C PRO A 97 19.56 -23.93 -11.70
N ASN A 98 18.82 -24.87 -12.30
CA ASN A 98 19.34 -25.83 -13.28
C ASN A 98 18.53 -25.71 -14.58
N GLN A 99 19.16 -25.95 -15.73
CA GLN A 99 18.50 -25.81 -17.02
C GLN A 99 17.20 -26.65 -17.09
N ASN A 100 16.10 -26.01 -17.47
CA ASN A 100 14.75 -26.57 -17.52
C ASN A 100 14.16 -27.04 -16.19
N GLN A 101 14.79 -26.70 -15.05
CA GLN A 101 14.28 -26.98 -13.71
C GLN A 101 13.94 -25.67 -13.02
N PHE A 102 12.66 -25.31 -13.07
CA PHE A 102 12.19 -24.05 -12.53
C PHE A 102 11.76 -24.18 -11.07
N THR A 103 12.02 -23.14 -10.28
CA THR A 103 11.49 -22.98 -8.93
C THR A 103 10.95 -21.58 -8.74
N TYR A 104 9.78 -21.47 -8.12
CA TYR A 104 9.09 -20.19 -7.94
C TYR A 104 8.82 -19.88 -6.47
N GLY A 105 9.19 -20.75 -5.53
CA GLY A 105 8.70 -20.71 -4.15
C GLY A 105 8.92 -19.37 -3.44
N ASN A 106 10.13 -18.82 -3.49
CA ASN A 106 10.43 -17.54 -2.84
C ASN A 106 9.80 -16.35 -3.56
N ALA A 107 9.77 -16.35 -4.90
CA ALA A 107 9.09 -15.30 -5.66
C ALA A 107 7.56 -15.35 -5.45
N ASP A 108 6.97 -16.54 -5.40
CA ASP A 108 5.54 -16.73 -5.12
C ASP A 108 5.16 -16.20 -3.75
N ARG A 109 6.01 -16.35 -2.73
CA ARG A 109 5.76 -15.73 -1.42
C ARG A 109 5.57 -14.22 -1.54
N ILE A 110 6.40 -13.56 -2.35
CA ILE A 110 6.32 -12.10 -2.57
C ILE A 110 5.09 -11.76 -3.42
N VAL A 111 4.87 -12.44 -4.54
CA VAL A 111 3.74 -12.20 -5.45
C VAL A 111 2.40 -12.40 -4.75
N ASN A 112 2.27 -13.50 -4.01
CA ASN A 112 1.02 -13.83 -3.32
C ASN A 112 0.74 -12.83 -2.20
N LEU A 113 1.76 -12.44 -1.42
CA LEU A 113 1.60 -11.39 -0.41
C LEU A 113 1.15 -10.07 -1.05
N ALA A 114 1.85 -9.61 -2.08
CA ALA A 114 1.55 -8.37 -2.77
C ALA A 114 0.11 -8.35 -3.31
N ARG A 115 -0.29 -9.40 -4.04
CA ARG A 115 -1.65 -9.54 -4.57
C ARG A 115 -2.71 -9.61 -3.48
N SER A 116 -2.45 -10.34 -2.39
CA SER A 116 -3.38 -10.41 -1.25
C SER A 116 -3.63 -9.05 -0.60
N GLN A 117 -2.67 -8.12 -0.73
CA GLN A 117 -2.73 -6.77 -0.22
C GLN A 117 -3.12 -5.73 -1.28
N GLY A 118 -3.59 -6.17 -2.46
CA GLY A 118 -3.98 -5.29 -3.56
C GLY A 118 -2.82 -4.52 -4.22
N LYS A 119 -1.57 -4.94 -3.97
CA LYS A 119 -0.37 -4.30 -4.53
C LYS A 119 -0.08 -4.83 -5.93
N ARG A 120 0.48 -3.97 -6.75
CA ARG A 120 1.03 -4.31 -8.07
C ARG A 120 2.39 -5.02 -7.90
N VAL A 121 2.79 -5.79 -8.89
CA VAL A 121 4.09 -6.48 -8.91
C VAL A 121 4.85 -6.12 -10.18
N ARG A 122 6.10 -5.68 -10.04
CA ARG A 122 7.06 -5.64 -11.15
C ARG A 122 7.88 -6.92 -11.13
N GLY A 123 7.94 -7.61 -12.26
CA GLY A 123 8.82 -8.75 -12.43
C GLY A 123 10.22 -8.29 -12.82
N HIS A 124 11.24 -8.78 -12.11
CA HIS A 124 12.63 -8.38 -12.29
C HIS A 124 13.53 -9.60 -12.08
N THR A 125 14.20 -10.13 -13.11
CA THR A 125 14.24 -9.74 -14.54
C THR A 125 14.44 -11.00 -15.39
N LEU A 126 14.06 -10.97 -16.67
CA LEU A 126 14.00 -12.18 -17.51
C LEU A 126 15.26 -12.44 -18.35
N ALA A 127 16.04 -11.41 -18.68
CA ALA A 127 17.27 -11.53 -19.45
C ALA A 127 18.27 -10.48 -18.99
N TRP A 128 19.37 -10.93 -18.39
CA TRP A 128 20.41 -10.09 -17.83
C TRP A 128 21.76 -10.79 -17.87
N HIS A 129 22.84 -10.02 -17.96
CA HIS A 129 24.20 -10.56 -17.98
C HIS A 129 24.66 -11.03 -16.59
N SER A 130 24.15 -10.40 -15.53
CA SER A 130 24.48 -10.74 -14.14
C SER A 130 23.50 -11.76 -13.55
N GLN A 131 23.91 -12.41 -12.46
CA GLN A 131 23.13 -13.42 -11.73
C GLN A 131 22.51 -14.51 -12.64
N GLN A 132 23.28 -14.91 -13.65
CA GLN A 132 22.98 -16.10 -14.42
C GLN A 132 23.36 -17.35 -13.61
N PRO A 133 22.58 -18.44 -13.65
CA PRO A 133 23.01 -19.71 -13.09
C PRO A 133 24.21 -20.26 -13.86
N GLY A 134 25.04 -21.07 -13.21
CA GLY A 134 26.30 -21.56 -13.80
C GLY A 134 26.12 -22.29 -15.13
N TRP A 135 24.99 -22.96 -15.34
CA TRP A 135 24.70 -23.63 -16.62
C TRP A 135 24.51 -22.64 -17.78
N MET A 136 23.96 -21.44 -17.51
CA MET A 136 23.72 -20.41 -18.53
C MET A 136 25.00 -19.64 -18.85
N GLN A 137 25.84 -19.37 -17.84
CA GLN A 137 27.13 -18.69 -18.02
C GLN A 137 28.08 -19.47 -18.95
N ASN A 138 27.93 -20.80 -19.01
CA ASN A 138 28.74 -21.67 -19.86
C ASN A 138 28.19 -21.82 -21.29
N MET A 139 27.10 -21.13 -21.65
CA MET A 139 26.49 -21.18 -22.98
C MET A 139 26.85 -19.97 -23.83
N SER A 140 26.76 -20.15 -25.16
CA SER A 140 26.91 -19.06 -26.12
C SER A 140 26.10 -19.34 -27.39
N GLY A 141 26.07 -18.34 -28.29
CA GLY A 141 25.47 -18.49 -29.62
C GLY A 141 24.00 -18.94 -29.61
N SER A 142 23.67 -19.89 -30.49
CA SER A 142 22.30 -20.40 -30.64
C SER A 142 21.81 -21.16 -29.40
N ALA A 143 22.70 -21.85 -28.68
CA ALA A 143 22.34 -22.57 -27.46
C ALA A 143 21.88 -21.61 -26.37
N LEU A 144 22.64 -20.53 -26.11
CA LEU A 144 22.25 -19.49 -25.15
C LEU A 144 20.97 -18.78 -25.58
N ARG A 145 20.83 -18.46 -26.88
CA ARG A 145 19.60 -17.84 -27.40
C ARG A 145 18.37 -18.70 -27.14
N SER A 146 18.43 -20.00 -27.40
CA SER A 146 17.31 -20.92 -27.16
C SER A 146 17.00 -21.05 -25.67
N ALA A 147 18.03 -21.13 -24.82
CA ALA A 147 17.85 -21.15 -23.37
C ALA A 147 17.20 -19.87 -22.83
N MET A 148 17.64 -18.69 -23.29
CA MET A 148 17.07 -17.40 -22.92
C MET A 148 15.58 -17.32 -23.32
N ILE A 149 15.23 -17.73 -24.54
CA ILE A 149 13.84 -17.74 -25.00
C ILE A 149 13.00 -18.68 -24.12
N ASN A 150 13.49 -19.89 -23.84
CA ASN A 150 12.81 -20.84 -22.96
C ASN A 150 12.58 -20.25 -21.55
N HIS A 151 13.63 -19.67 -20.95
CA HIS A 151 13.54 -19.03 -19.64
C HIS A 151 12.45 -17.96 -19.60
N ILE A 152 12.50 -17.00 -20.54
CA ILE A 152 11.51 -15.92 -20.69
C ILE A 152 10.11 -16.51 -20.82
N THR A 153 9.91 -17.49 -21.71
CA THR A 153 8.61 -18.11 -21.96
C THR A 153 8.05 -18.78 -20.72
N GLN A 154 8.86 -19.57 -20.01
CA GLN A 154 8.42 -20.34 -18.85
C GLN A 154 8.07 -19.43 -17.68
N VAL A 155 8.95 -18.48 -17.32
CA VAL A 155 8.72 -17.55 -16.20
C VAL A 155 7.53 -16.62 -16.49
N ALA A 156 7.47 -16.00 -17.67
CA ALA A 156 6.37 -15.09 -18.02
C ALA A 156 5.02 -15.83 -18.13
N THR A 157 5.02 -17.09 -18.59
CA THR A 157 3.82 -17.92 -18.64
C THR A 157 3.34 -18.30 -17.25
N TYR A 158 4.25 -18.73 -16.37
CA TYR A 158 3.92 -19.08 -14.99
C TYR A 158 3.24 -17.92 -14.24
N TYR A 159 3.72 -16.69 -14.46
CA TYR A 159 3.19 -15.48 -13.83
C TYR A 159 2.14 -14.74 -14.68
N ARG A 160 1.56 -15.36 -15.70
CA ARG A 160 0.54 -14.74 -16.56
C ARG A 160 -0.62 -14.20 -15.71
N GLY A 161 -0.96 -12.92 -15.93
CA GLY A 161 -2.02 -12.22 -15.18
C GLY A 161 -1.65 -11.86 -13.73
N LYS A 162 -0.39 -12.06 -13.32
CA LYS A 162 0.10 -11.74 -11.98
C LYS A 162 1.04 -10.55 -11.88
N ILE A 163 1.62 -10.13 -12.99
CA ILE A 163 2.66 -9.11 -13.04
C ILE A 163 2.13 -7.89 -13.78
N TYR A 164 2.31 -6.71 -13.20
CA TYR A 164 1.92 -5.43 -13.79
C TYR A 164 2.87 -5.01 -14.92
N ALA A 165 4.18 -5.17 -14.71
CA ALA A 165 5.21 -4.85 -15.70
C ALA A 165 6.43 -5.76 -15.50
N TRP A 166 7.14 -6.07 -16.59
CA TRP A 166 8.39 -6.82 -16.57
C TRP A 166 9.56 -5.94 -16.97
N ASP A 167 10.64 -6.02 -16.20
CA ASP A 167 11.97 -5.69 -16.70
C ASP A 167 12.43 -6.88 -17.54
N VAL A 168 12.09 -6.87 -18.84
CA VAL A 168 12.37 -8.01 -19.73
C VAL A 168 13.87 -8.17 -19.95
N VAL A 169 14.55 -7.08 -20.28
CA VAL A 169 16.01 -7.03 -20.45
C VAL A 169 16.57 -6.01 -19.48
N ASN A 170 17.60 -6.38 -18.74
CA ASN A 170 18.30 -5.47 -17.82
C ASN A 170 19.74 -5.20 -18.29
N GLU A 171 20.20 -3.95 -18.16
CA GLU A 171 21.59 -3.51 -18.33
C GLU A 171 22.30 -4.07 -19.59
N ALA A 172 21.74 -3.81 -20.76
CA ALA A 172 22.29 -4.24 -22.04
C ALA A 172 23.36 -3.29 -22.62
N PHE A 173 23.45 -2.07 -22.09
CA PHE A 173 24.41 -1.07 -22.52
C PHE A 173 25.61 -1.05 -21.57
N GLN A 174 26.77 -0.71 -22.11
CA GLN A 174 27.98 -0.47 -21.32
C GLN A 174 27.92 0.94 -20.73
N ASP A 175 28.29 1.07 -19.45
CA ASP A 175 28.17 2.32 -18.69
C ASP A 175 29.19 3.41 -19.07
N GLY A 176 29.99 3.20 -20.12
CA GLY A 176 31.01 4.13 -20.59
C GLY A 176 32.19 4.23 -19.61
N SER A 177 33.25 3.45 -19.87
CA SER A 177 34.59 3.67 -19.29
C SER A 177 35.59 3.85 -20.41
#